data_AF-A0A0C2FG47-F1
#
_entry.id   AF-A0A0C2FG47-F1
#
_cell.length_a   1.000
_cell.length_b   1.000
_cell.length_c   1.000
_cell.angle_alpha   90.00
_cell.angle_beta   90.00
_cell.angle_gamma   90.00
#
_symmetry.space_group_name_H-M   'P 1'
#
loop_
_entity.id
_entity.type
_entity.pdbx_description
1 polymer ?
#
loop_
_entity_poly.entity_id
_entity_poly.type
_entity_poly.pdbx_seq_one_letter_code
_entity_poly.pdbx_strand_id
1 'polypeptide(L)'
;MNVRNCGKPLGVKWTQYTELSSEISELCELVEKKDNEIKALKEKLADMNKALEKNSEVAEQQKQTAQRQAEIIESLRDELDSEKEKSALLARDKEKIQEELNGLKKTVETEKGDALAKDVLLSIELEDMQRELEKQKEILASTSIAQIVNKWERRVLSLENEIRERDILIHTQQSVINDLKRTVRDNSDSFQTRDNSPSSRFSVVKYILSDVNSQLANVYAIARILDLSSQELDYLEKSLENKQNKRYLY
;
A
#
# COMPACT_ATOMS: atom_id res chain seq x y z
N MET A 1 -119.84 47.47 -85.09
CA MET A 1 -120.48 47.86 -83.82
C MET A 1 -119.95 46.99 -82.70
N ASN A 2 -119.55 47.64 -81.59
CA ASN A 2 -119.25 47.11 -80.26
C ASN A 2 -118.06 46.17 -80.06
N VAL A 3 -116.93 46.84 -79.85
CA VAL A 3 -115.83 46.54 -78.93
C VAL A 3 -116.32 45.79 -77.68
N ARG A 4 -115.83 44.56 -77.44
CA ARG A 4 -115.72 44.00 -76.08
C ARG A 4 -114.26 43.73 -75.79
N ASN A 5 -113.59 44.83 -75.46
CA ASN A 5 -112.33 44.82 -74.76
C ASN A 5 -112.64 44.30 -73.34
N CYS A 6 -112.48 43.00 -73.12
CA CYS A 6 -112.64 42.37 -71.80
C CYS A 6 -111.44 42.71 -70.91
N GLY A 7 -111.24 44.00 -70.65
CA GLY A 7 -110.37 44.46 -69.57
C GLY A 7 -111.06 44.16 -68.24
N LYS A 8 -110.36 43.47 -67.32
CA LYS A 8 -110.84 43.25 -65.95
C LYS A 8 -111.34 44.58 -65.33
N PRO A 9 -112.44 44.58 -64.54
CA PRO A 9 -113.00 45.78 -63.93
C PRO A 9 -111.92 46.54 -63.12
N LEU A 10 -111.90 47.88 -63.22
CA LEU A 10 -110.93 48.74 -62.52
C LEU A 10 -110.83 48.44 -61.02
N GLY A 11 -111.95 48.10 -60.37
CA GLY A 11 -111.98 47.72 -58.95
C GLY A 11 -111.18 46.45 -58.62
N VAL A 12 -111.23 45.43 -59.48
CA VAL A 12 -110.49 44.16 -59.28
C VAL A 12 -108.99 44.35 -59.46
N LYS A 13 -108.59 45.22 -60.41
CA LYS A 13 -107.19 45.61 -60.59
C LYS A 13 -106.64 46.40 -59.40
N TRP A 14 -107.48 47.22 -58.77
CA TRP A 14 -107.10 48.05 -57.63
C TRP A 14 -106.92 47.22 -56.34
N THR A 15 -107.78 46.23 -56.09
CA THR A 15 -107.58 45.24 -55.02
C THR A 15 -106.32 44.40 -55.22
N GLN A 16 -106.05 43.92 -56.45
CA GLN A 16 -104.79 43.20 -56.73
C GLN A 16 -103.56 44.09 -56.51
N TYR A 17 -103.65 45.37 -56.88
CA TYR A 17 -102.56 46.33 -56.67
C TYR A 17 -102.27 46.56 -55.18
N THR A 18 -103.30 46.65 -54.35
CA THR A 18 -103.15 46.86 -52.90
C THR A 18 -102.60 45.63 -52.18
N GLU A 19 -103.03 44.41 -52.54
CA GLU A 19 -102.44 43.16 -52.03
C GLU A 19 -100.96 43.03 -52.40
N LEU A 20 -100.62 43.23 -53.68
CA LEU A 20 -99.23 43.19 -54.14
C LEU A 20 -98.37 44.27 -53.46
N SER A 21 -98.93 45.45 -53.22
CA SER A 21 -98.23 46.52 -52.50
C SER A 21 -97.97 46.16 -51.02
N SER A 22 -98.89 45.45 -50.37
CA SER A 22 -98.70 44.93 -49.00
C SER A 22 -97.60 43.88 -48.98
N GLU A 23 -97.64 42.91 -49.89
CA GLU A 23 -96.65 41.84 -50.00
C GLU A 23 -95.24 42.39 -50.28
N ILE A 24 -95.13 43.39 -51.17
CA ILE A 24 -93.87 44.08 -51.43
C ILE A 24 -93.34 44.76 -50.15
N SER A 25 -94.21 45.38 -49.35
CA SER A 25 -93.80 46.06 -48.11
C SER A 25 -93.27 45.07 -47.07
N GLU A 26 -93.96 43.94 -46.88
CA GLU A 26 -93.52 42.86 -46.00
C GLU A 26 -92.19 42.25 -46.46
N LEU A 27 -92.02 42.05 -47.77
CA LEU A 27 -90.75 41.58 -48.33
C LEU A 27 -89.62 42.58 -48.10
N CYS A 28 -89.88 43.88 -48.22
CA CYS A 28 -88.90 44.93 -47.91
C CYS A 28 -88.47 44.90 -46.44
N GLU A 29 -89.41 44.80 -45.50
CA GLU A 29 -89.11 44.67 -44.06
C GLU A 29 -88.29 43.41 -43.76
N LEU A 30 -88.62 42.29 -44.41
CA LEU A 30 -87.89 41.04 -44.25
C LEU A 30 -86.45 41.14 -44.79
N VAL A 31 -86.26 41.79 -45.94
CA VAL A 31 -84.93 42.07 -46.50
C VAL A 31 -84.12 42.95 -45.55
N GLU A 32 -84.71 44.02 -45.01
CA GLU A 32 -84.03 44.90 -44.06
C GLU A 32 -83.61 44.16 -42.78
N LYS A 33 -84.50 43.31 -42.25
CA LYS A 33 -84.18 42.45 -41.09
C LYS A 33 -83.02 41.50 -41.41
N LYS A 34 -83.02 40.88 -42.59
CA LYS A 34 -81.94 39.97 -43.03
C LYS A 34 -80.62 40.70 -43.23
N ASP A 35 -80.64 41.90 -43.79
CA ASP A 35 -79.44 42.73 -43.94
C ASP A 35 -78.83 43.11 -42.59
N ASN A 36 -79.67 43.42 -41.60
CA ASN A 36 -79.22 43.69 -40.23
C ASN A 36 -78.64 42.44 -39.55
N GLU A 37 -79.25 41.26 -39.73
CA GLU A 37 -78.69 39.98 -39.26
C GLU A 37 -77.32 39.69 -39.90
N ILE A 38 -77.17 39.93 -41.21
CA ILE A 38 -75.91 39.75 -41.93
C ILE A 38 -74.82 40.70 -41.40
N LYS A 39 -75.15 41.97 -41.14
CA LYS A 39 -74.21 42.93 -40.55
C LYS A 39 -73.72 42.46 -39.17
N ALA A 40 -74.64 42.05 -38.29
CA ALA A 40 -74.30 41.57 -36.96
C ALA A 40 -73.42 40.28 -37.01
N LEU A 41 -73.70 39.38 -37.95
CA LEU A 41 -72.88 38.18 -38.14
C LEU A 41 -71.47 38.52 -38.68
N LYS A 42 -71.35 39.50 -39.58
CA LYS A 42 -70.05 39.97 -40.09
C LYS A 42 -69.19 40.59 -38.99
N GLU A 43 -69.78 41.38 -38.11
CA GLU A 43 -69.08 41.95 -36.95
C GLU A 43 -68.58 40.85 -36.01
N LYS A 44 -69.45 39.89 -35.64
CA LYS A 44 -69.05 38.74 -34.82
C LYS A 44 -67.92 37.92 -35.45
N LEU A 45 -67.95 37.74 -36.77
CA LEU A 45 -66.91 37.01 -37.49
C LEU A 45 -65.57 37.78 -37.45
N ALA A 46 -65.60 39.10 -37.61
CA ALA A 46 -64.41 39.94 -37.48
C ALA A 46 -63.81 39.88 -36.07
N ASP A 47 -64.65 39.93 -35.03
CA ASP A 47 -64.21 39.80 -33.64
C ASP A 47 -63.62 38.41 -33.35
N MET A 48 -64.25 37.35 -33.85
CA MET A 48 -63.73 35.98 -33.74
C MET A 48 -62.37 35.82 -34.43
N ASN A 49 -62.21 36.37 -35.64
CA ASN A 49 -60.93 36.32 -36.34
C ASN A 49 -59.83 37.03 -35.56
N LYS A 50 -60.12 38.22 -35.01
CA LYS A 50 -59.18 38.96 -34.17
C LYS A 50 -58.81 38.20 -32.88
N ALA A 51 -59.76 37.50 -32.28
CA ALA A 51 -59.49 36.64 -31.12
C ALA A 51 -58.62 35.42 -31.50
N LEU A 52 -58.84 34.85 -32.69
CA LEU A 52 -58.08 33.71 -33.20
C LEU A 52 -56.61 34.10 -33.48
N GLU A 53 -56.37 35.25 -34.11
CA GLU A 53 -55.02 35.79 -34.31
C GLU A 53 -54.28 35.98 -32.98
N LYS A 54 -54.92 36.62 -31.99
CA LYS A 54 -54.34 36.78 -30.65
C LYS A 54 -54.00 35.44 -29.98
N ASN A 55 -54.89 34.45 -30.08
CA ASN A 55 -54.64 33.12 -29.54
C ASN A 55 -53.47 32.44 -30.24
N SER A 56 -53.33 32.62 -31.56
CA SER A 56 -52.20 32.11 -32.33
C SER A 56 -50.87 32.75 -31.88
N GLU A 57 -50.85 34.06 -31.65
CA GLU A 57 -49.67 34.76 -31.12
C GLU A 57 -49.27 34.25 -29.73
N VAL A 58 -50.25 34.06 -28.84
CA VAL A 58 -50.02 33.52 -27.49
C VAL A 58 -49.47 32.10 -27.55
N ALA A 59 -50.00 31.25 -28.42
CA ALA A 59 -49.53 29.87 -28.59
C ALA A 59 -48.07 29.83 -29.06
N GLU A 60 -47.69 30.69 -30.01
CA GLU A 60 -46.31 30.76 -30.49
C GLU A 60 -45.35 31.31 -29.43
N GLN A 61 -45.76 32.34 -28.67
CA GLN A 61 -44.98 32.84 -27.53
C GLN A 61 -44.77 31.76 -26.46
N GLN A 62 -45.80 30.97 -26.19
CA GLN A 62 -45.73 29.89 -25.21
C GLN A 62 -44.81 28.75 -25.67
N LYS A 63 -44.83 28.41 -26.96
CA LYS A 63 -43.90 27.46 -27.58
C LYS A 63 -42.45 27.92 -27.46
N GLN A 64 -42.16 29.18 -27.78
CA GLN A 64 -40.82 29.75 -27.64
C GLN A 64 -40.34 29.75 -26.19
N THR A 65 -41.23 30.08 -25.25
CA THR A 65 -40.92 30.06 -23.82
C THR A 65 -40.61 28.63 -23.34
N ALA A 66 -41.41 27.64 -23.75
CA ALA A 66 -41.18 26.24 -23.43
C ALA A 66 -39.84 25.72 -23.97
N GLN A 67 -39.48 26.11 -25.21
CA GLN A 67 -38.18 25.77 -25.79
C GLN A 67 -37.02 26.36 -24.97
N ARG A 68 -37.07 27.65 -24.64
CA ARG A 68 -36.02 28.29 -23.82
C ARG A 68 -35.90 27.64 -22.44
N GLN A 69 -37.04 27.28 -21.83
CA GLN A 69 -37.05 26.57 -20.55
C GLN A 69 -36.38 25.19 -20.65
N ALA A 70 -36.61 24.46 -21.75
CA ALA A 70 -35.95 23.17 -21.98
C ALA A 70 -34.42 23.32 -22.09
N GLU A 71 -33.94 24.31 -22.84
CA GLU A 71 -32.51 24.61 -22.99
C GLU A 71 -31.84 24.99 -21.65
N ILE A 72 -32.51 25.82 -20.84
CA ILE A 72 -32.02 26.19 -19.50
C ILE A 72 -31.95 24.95 -18.59
N ILE A 73 -32.96 24.09 -18.60
CA ILE A 73 -32.99 22.87 -17.80
C ILE A 73 -31.84 21.92 -18.19
N GLU A 74 -31.55 21.79 -19.48
CA GLU A 74 -30.44 20.98 -19.97
C GLU A 74 -29.09 21.53 -19.51
N SER A 75 -28.84 22.84 -19.67
CA SER A 75 -27.62 23.50 -19.17
C SER A 75 -27.42 23.30 -17.67
N LEU A 76 -28.47 23.46 -16.86
CA LEU A 76 -28.39 23.27 -15.42
C LEU A 76 -28.13 21.81 -15.02
N ARG A 77 -28.57 20.84 -15.83
CA ARG A 77 -28.26 19.41 -15.61
C ARG A 77 -26.79 19.12 -15.88
N ASP A 78 -26.24 19.65 -16.97
CA ASP A 78 -24.82 19.48 -17.31
C ASP A 78 -23.91 20.12 -16.25
N GLU A 79 -24.26 21.33 -15.78
CA GLU A 79 -23.56 21.99 -14.69
C GLU A 79 -23.62 21.17 -13.39
N LEU A 80 -24.79 20.65 -13.05
CA LEU A 80 -24.98 19.81 -11.87
C LEU A 80 -24.13 18.53 -11.93
N ASP A 81 -24.07 17.87 -13.09
CA ASP A 81 -23.29 16.65 -13.24
C ASP A 81 -21.78 16.92 -13.24
N SER A 82 -21.34 18.03 -13.83
CA SER A 82 -19.96 18.52 -13.71
C SER A 82 -19.58 18.79 -12.24
N GLU A 83 -20.47 19.43 -11.48
CA GLU A 83 -20.20 19.76 -10.08
C GLU A 83 -20.23 18.52 -9.17
N LYS A 84 -21.09 17.53 -9.45
CA LYS A 84 -21.05 16.23 -8.77
C LYS A 84 -19.72 15.51 -8.99
N GLU A 85 -19.19 15.51 -10.22
CA GLU A 85 -17.92 14.86 -10.52
C GLU A 85 -16.75 15.55 -9.82
N LYS A 86 -16.72 16.89 -9.84
CA LYS A 86 -15.73 17.66 -9.05
C LYS A 86 -15.83 17.35 -7.56
N SER A 87 -17.04 17.30 -7.00
CA SER A 87 -17.25 16.96 -5.60
C SER A 87 -16.78 15.55 -5.27
N ALA A 88 -16.97 14.58 -6.17
CA ALA A 88 -16.49 13.22 -6.00
C ALA A 88 -14.95 13.15 -6.01
N LEU A 89 -14.28 13.91 -6.88
CA LEU A 89 -12.82 14.01 -6.90
C LEU A 89 -12.28 14.63 -5.60
N LEU A 90 -12.86 15.76 -5.16
CA LEU A 90 -12.47 16.40 -3.90
C LEU A 90 -12.67 15.50 -2.68
N ALA A 91 -13.72 14.67 -2.67
CA ALA A 91 -13.94 13.69 -1.61
C ALA A 91 -12.82 12.64 -1.56
N ARG A 92 -12.42 12.10 -2.72
CA ARG A 92 -11.31 11.12 -2.80
C ARG A 92 -9.97 11.75 -2.40
N ASP A 93 -9.69 12.98 -2.81
CA ASP A 93 -8.44 13.64 -2.47
C ASP A 93 -8.39 14.00 -0.98
N LYS A 94 -9.52 14.37 -0.37
CA LYS A 94 -9.64 14.52 1.08
C LYS A 94 -9.32 13.22 1.82
N GLU A 95 -9.81 12.08 1.34
CA GLU A 95 -9.51 10.76 1.94
C GLU A 95 -8.02 10.44 1.88
N LYS A 96 -7.37 10.64 0.73
CA LYS A 96 -5.91 10.44 0.59
C LYS A 96 -5.10 11.32 1.54
N ILE A 97 -5.41 12.62 1.61
CA ILE A 97 -4.72 13.55 2.52
C ILE A 97 -4.94 13.12 3.98
N GLN A 98 -6.12 12.63 4.32
CA GLN A 98 -6.40 12.13 5.67
C GLN A 98 -5.59 10.88 6.01
N GLU A 99 -5.42 9.96 5.07
CA GLU A 99 -4.56 8.77 5.22
C GLU A 99 -3.09 9.15 5.40
N GLU A 100 -2.58 10.06 4.56
CA GLU A 100 -1.21 10.58 4.67
C GLU A 100 -0.96 11.27 6.00
N LEU A 101 -1.91 12.10 6.46
CA LEU A 101 -1.84 12.77 7.76
C LEU A 101 -1.78 11.77 8.91
N ASN A 102 -2.62 10.73 8.87
CA ASN A 102 -2.63 9.68 9.89
C ASN A 102 -1.31 8.89 9.88
N GLY A 103 -0.76 8.59 8.70
CA GLY A 103 0.53 7.94 8.54
C GLY A 103 1.68 8.78 9.12
N LEU A 104 1.74 10.07 8.76
CA LEU A 104 2.76 10.99 9.26
C LEU A 104 2.68 11.14 10.79
N LYS A 105 1.48 11.25 11.34
CA LYS A 105 1.26 11.35 12.79
C LYS A 105 1.88 10.15 13.53
N LYS A 106 1.61 8.94 13.03
CA LYS A 106 2.18 7.71 13.59
C LYS A 106 3.71 7.71 13.56
N THR A 107 4.31 8.14 12.44
CA THR A 107 5.78 8.24 12.31
C THR A 107 6.37 9.22 13.32
N VAL A 108 5.75 10.40 13.46
CA VAL A 108 6.20 11.41 14.44
C VAL A 108 6.11 10.88 15.87
N GLU A 109 5.07 10.13 16.21
CA GLU A 109 4.91 9.54 17.54
C GLU A 109 5.95 8.45 17.81
N THR A 110 6.29 7.63 16.82
CA THR A 110 7.38 6.65 16.95
C THR A 110 8.75 7.32 17.09
N GLU A 111 9.07 8.30 16.25
CA GLU A 111 10.34 9.03 16.31
C GLU A 111 10.51 9.78 17.64
N LYS A 112 9.43 10.38 18.15
CA LYS A 112 9.41 11.01 19.46
C LYS A 112 9.70 10.00 20.56
N GLY A 113 9.10 8.80 20.50
CA GLY A 113 9.37 7.72 21.44
C GLY A 113 10.83 7.28 21.42
N ASP A 114 11.39 7.07 20.23
CA ASP A 114 12.78 6.65 20.04
C ASP A 114 13.76 7.74 20.51
N ALA A 115 13.48 9.01 20.24
CA ALA A 115 14.27 10.14 20.70
C ALA A 115 14.30 10.22 22.23
N LEU A 116 13.14 10.06 22.88
CA LEU A 116 13.06 10.03 24.35
C LEU A 116 13.81 8.83 24.94
N ALA A 117 13.71 7.64 24.32
CA ALA A 117 14.45 6.47 24.76
C ALA A 117 15.97 6.69 24.66
N LYS A 118 16.43 7.32 23.57
CA LYS A 118 17.84 7.68 23.39
C LYS A 118 18.31 8.71 24.42
N ASP A 119 17.49 9.70 24.73
CA ASP A 119 17.79 10.73 25.74
C ASP A 119 17.94 10.12 27.14
N VAL A 120 17.08 9.17 27.50
CA VAL A 120 17.20 8.42 28.75
C VAL A 120 18.50 7.61 28.82
N LEU A 121 18.87 6.91 27.74
CA LEU A 121 20.13 6.14 27.69
C LEU A 121 21.36 7.04 27.83
N LEU A 122 21.39 8.17 27.12
CA LEU A 122 22.48 9.14 27.23
C LEU A 122 22.55 9.76 28.63
N SER A 123 21.40 10.01 29.26
CA SER A 123 21.35 10.50 30.65
C SER A 123 21.97 9.49 31.63
N ILE A 124 21.67 8.20 31.47
CA ILE A 124 22.28 7.14 32.29
C ILE A 124 23.80 7.08 32.08
N GLU A 125 24.27 7.12 30.84
CA GLU A 125 25.70 7.10 30.52
C GLU A 125 26.44 8.32 31.09
N LEU A 126 25.83 9.51 31.01
CA LEU A 126 26.37 10.72 31.62
C LEU A 126 26.47 10.61 33.14
N GLU A 127 25.44 10.06 33.79
CA GLU A 127 25.48 9.82 35.24
C GLU A 127 26.58 8.82 35.64
N ASP A 128 26.77 7.73 34.88
CA ASP A 128 27.83 6.76 35.11
C ASP A 128 29.22 7.39 34.97
N MET A 129 29.44 8.16 33.91
CA MET A 129 30.68 8.89 33.68
C MET A 129 30.95 9.91 34.79
N GLN A 130 29.90 10.58 35.28
CA GLN A 130 30.00 11.53 36.39
C GLN A 130 30.36 10.82 37.71
N ARG A 131 29.77 9.65 37.99
CA ARG A 131 30.11 8.81 39.16
C ARG A 131 31.57 8.36 39.12
N GLU A 132 32.04 7.87 37.96
CA GLU A 132 33.43 7.43 37.82
C GLU A 132 34.41 8.60 37.93
N LEU A 133 34.08 9.77 37.36
CA LEU A 133 34.87 10.98 37.52
C LEU A 133 35.00 11.38 38.99
N GLU A 134 33.90 11.38 39.75
CA GLU A 134 33.93 11.77 41.15
C GLU A 134 34.73 10.78 42.01
N LYS A 135 34.63 9.49 41.71
CA LYS A 135 35.47 8.46 42.34
C LYS A 135 36.96 8.67 42.07
N GLN A 136 37.33 9.05 40.84
CA GLN A 136 38.72 9.39 40.51
C GLN A 136 39.22 10.60 41.29
N LYS A 137 38.39 11.64 41.47
CA LYS A 137 38.72 12.79 42.31
C LYS A 137 38.92 12.39 43.77
N GLU A 138 38.07 11.54 44.32
CA GLU A 138 38.18 11.05 45.70
C GLU A 138 39.49 10.26 45.91
N ILE A 139 39.88 9.42 44.95
CA ILE A 139 41.17 8.69 44.99
C ILE A 139 42.35 9.66 44.99
N LEU A 140 42.32 10.68 44.11
CA LEU A 140 43.38 11.68 44.02
C LEU A 140 43.47 12.55 45.28
N ALA A 141 42.34 12.84 45.94
CA ALA A 141 42.31 13.61 47.18
C ALA A 141 42.81 12.79 48.38
N SER A 142 42.51 11.48 48.42
CA SER A 142 42.86 10.59 49.54
C SER A 142 44.25 9.97 49.44
N THR A 143 44.84 9.89 48.24
CA THR A 143 46.11 9.20 48.01
C THR A 143 47.13 10.15 47.39
N SER A 144 48.32 10.27 48.00
CA SER A 144 49.39 11.09 47.39
C SER A 144 49.81 10.51 46.04
N ILE A 145 50.14 11.38 45.08
CA ILE A 145 50.62 10.99 43.74
C ILE A 145 51.78 9.99 43.84
N ALA A 146 52.68 10.17 44.83
CA ALA A 146 53.80 9.25 45.07
C ALA A 146 53.33 7.84 45.44
N GLN A 147 52.28 7.68 46.25
CA GLN A 147 51.70 6.38 46.58
C GLN A 147 51.01 5.73 45.38
N ILE A 148 50.33 6.53 44.56
CA ILE A 148 49.70 6.05 43.32
C ILE A 148 50.78 5.50 42.38
N VAL A 149 51.80 6.30 42.10
CA VAL A 149 52.95 5.93 41.24
C VAL A 149 53.61 4.66 41.77
N ASN A 150 53.89 4.57 43.08
CA ASN A 150 54.52 3.38 43.66
C ASN A 150 53.67 2.10 43.49
N LYS A 151 52.34 2.22 43.57
CA LYS A 151 51.43 1.08 43.34
C LYS A 151 51.46 0.61 41.88
N TRP A 152 51.51 1.56 40.93
CA TRP A 152 51.65 1.26 39.51
C TRP A 152 53.01 0.62 39.20
N GLU A 153 54.10 1.18 39.71
CA GLU A 153 55.46 0.63 39.55
C GLU A 153 55.54 -0.83 40.02
N ARG A 154 54.96 -1.15 41.19
CA ARG A 154 54.90 -2.53 41.69
C ARG A 154 54.08 -3.45 40.78
N ARG A 155 52.96 -2.98 40.23
CA ARG A 155 52.12 -3.79 39.35
C ARG A 155 52.80 -4.04 38.00
N VAL A 156 53.46 -3.02 37.44
CA VAL A 156 54.25 -3.15 36.21
C VAL A 156 55.36 -4.18 36.43
N LEU A 157 56.13 -4.06 37.51
CA LEU A 157 57.19 -5.01 37.84
C LEU A 157 56.67 -6.46 37.97
N SER A 158 55.50 -6.63 38.59
CA SER A 158 54.84 -7.95 38.67
C SER A 158 54.49 -8.52 37.30
N LEU A 159 53.94 -7.71 36.41
CA LEU A 159 53.59 -8.13 35.05
C LEU A 159 54.83 -8.43 34.20
N GLU A 160 55.89 -7.65 34.35
CA GLU A 160 57.18 -7.89 33.69
C GLU A 160 57.81 -9.22 34.15
N ASN A 161 57.67 -9.58 35.42
CA ASN A 161 58.08 -10.90 35.92
C ASN A 161 57.27 -12.03 35.29
N GLU A 162 55.93 -11.90 35.28
CA GLU A 162 55.07 -12.90 34.64
C GLU A 162 55.39 -13.09 33.15
N ILE A 163 55.73 -12.01 32.43
CA ILE A 163 56.13 -12.08 31.02
C ILE A 163 57.47 -12.81 30.88
N ARG A 164 58.49 -12.45 31.68
CA ARG A 164 59.78 -13.16 31.65
C ARG A 164 59.63 -14.65 31.94
N GLU A 165 58.80 -15.02 32.91
CA GLU A 165 58.49 -16.42 33.21
C GLU A 165 57.84 -17.13 32.03
N ARG A 166 56.86 -16.47 31.37
CA ARG A 166 56.25 -17.00 30.13
C ARG A 166 57.29 -17.16 29.01
N ASP A 167 58.21 -16.23 28.83
CA ASP A 167 59.27 -16.32 27.81
C ASP A 167 60.22 -17.49 28.07
N ILE A 168 60.62 -17.71 29.33
CA ILE A 168 61.44 -18.88 29.72
C ILE A 168 60.69 -20.18 29.40
N LEU A 169 59.40 -20.25 29.72
CA LEU A 169 58.57 -21.41 29.40
C LEU A 169 58.47 -21.64 27.89
N ILE A 170 58.25 -20.58 27.10
CA ILE A 170 58.21 -20.65 25.64
C ILE A 170 59.54 -21.14 25.08
N HIS A 171 60.68 -20.59 25.54
CA HIS A 171 62.00 -21.05 25.11
C HIS A 171 62.27 -22.51 25.48
N THR A 172 61.86 -22.93 26.68
CA THR A 172 61.98 -24.32 27.13
C THR A 172 61.14 -25.26 26.25
N GLN A 173 59.88 -24.90 26.01
CA GLN A 173 59.00 -25.64 25.11
C GLN A 173 59.57 -25.70 23.69
N GLN A 174 60.13 -24.59 23.19
CA GLN A 174 60.75 -24.55 21.87
C GLN A 174 61.99 -25.45 21.77
N SER A 175 62.79 -25.55 22.84
CA SER A 175 63.91 -26.49 22.91
C SER A 175 63.42 -27.94 22.85
N VAL A 176 62.41 -28.30 23.66
CA VAL A 176 61.82 -29.64 23.64
C VAL A 176 61.25 -29.98 22.26
N ILE A 177 60.56 -29.04 21.62
CA ILE A 177 60.06 -29.21 20.25
C ILE A 177 61.22 -29.43 19.27
N ASN A 178 62.32 -28.70 19.40
CA ASN A 178 63.49 -28.86 18.55
C ASN A 178 64.19 -30.21 18.78
N ASP A 179 64.28 -30.68 20.02
CA ASP A 179 64.83 -31.98 20.38
C ASP A 179 63.95 -33.12 19.87
N LEU A 180 62.62 -32.98 19.96
CA LEU A 180 61.64 -33.89 19.35
C LEU A 180 61.76 -33.89 17.82
N LYS A 181 61.92 -32.72 17.19
CA LYS A 181 62.16 -32.62 15.74
C LYS A 181 63.48 -33.27 15.34
N ARG A 182 64.56 -33.12 16.12
CA ARG A 182 65.83 -33.80 15.88
C ARG A 182 65.69 -35.31 16.06
N THR A 183 65.11 -35.79 17.16
CA THR A 183 64.88 -37.24 17.35
C THR A 183 63.99 -37.83 16.26
N VAL A 184 62.97 -37.11 15.78
CA VAL A 184 62.19 -37.53 14.61
C VAL A 184 63.05 -37.54 13.35
N ARG A 185 63.95 -36.56 13.14
CA ARG A 185 64.86 -36.50 11.99
C ARG A 185 65.95 -37.58 12.04
N ASP A 186 66.52 -37.84 13.20
CA ASP A 186 67.50 -38.91 13.46
C ASP A 186 66.84 -40.29 13.38
N ASN A 187 65.59 -40.42 13.83
CA ASN A 187 64.76 -41.59 13.55
C ASN A 187 64.40 -41.70 12.06
N SER A 188 64.31 -40.59 11.32
CA SER A 188 64.05 -40.56 9.87
C SER A 188 65.29 -40.91 9.05
N ASP A 189 66.50 -40.57 9.50
CA ASP A 189 67.77 -41.03 8.91
C ASP A 189 68.08 -42.49 9.29
N SER A 190 67.62 -42.98 10.46
CA SER A 190 67.59 -44.43 10.75
C SER A 190 66.54 -45.19 9.92
N PHE A 191 65.53 -44.48 9.38
CA PHE A 191 64.49 -45.06 8.52
C PHE A 191 64.95 -45.24 7.06
N GLN A 192 66.17 -44.83 6.72
CA GLN A 192 66.82 -45.21 5.45
C GLN A 192 67.65 -46.50 5.56
N THR A 193 67.74 -47.11 6.75
CA THR A 193 68.17 -48.50 6.91
C THR A 193 67.05 -49.33 7.54
N ARG A 194 66.14 -49.80 6.68
CA ARG A 194 65.44 -51.09 6.77
C ARG A 194 65.18 -51.58 8.21
N ASP A 195 64.07 -51.16 8.81
CA ASP A 195 63.42 -51.95 9.84
C ASP A 195 61.98 -52.29 9.42
N ASN A 196 61.92 -53.34 8.61
CA ASN A 196 60.70 -53.97 8.12
C ASN A 196 60.12 -54.81 9.28
N SER A 197 59.76 -54.18 10.39
CA SER A 197 59.24 -54.88 11.56
C SER A 197 57.77 -55.27 11.33
N PRO A 198 57.41 -56.57 11.38
CA PRO A 198 56.05 -57.04 11.08
C PRO A 198 54.96 -56.40 11.94
N SER A 199 55.29 -55.89 13.13
CA SER A 199 54.33 -55.52 14.18
C SER A 199 53.44 -54.30 13.86
N SER A 200 53.99 -53.22 13.29
CA SER A 200 53.20 -52.00 13.03
C SER A 200 52.28 -52.15 11.82
N ARG A 201 52.74 -52.84 10.77
CA ARG A 201 51.87 -53.21 9.63
C ARG A 201 50.80 -54.21 10.07
N PHE A 202 51.16 -55.17 10.91
CA PHE A 202 50.20 -56.12 11.47
C PHE A 202 49.16 -55.44 12.34
N SER A 203 49.50 -54.37 13.07
CA SER A 203 48.55 -53.62 13.89
C SER A 203 47.53 -52.85 13.04
N VAL A 204 47.97 -52.23 11.94
CA VAL A 204 47.07 -51.55 10.98
C VAL A 204 46.17 -52.57 10.26
N VAL A 205 46.74 -53.69 9.81
CA VAL A 205 45.97 -54.77 9.17
C VAL A 205 44.99 -55.42 10.17
N LYS A 206 45.41 -55.64 11.42
CA LYS A 206 44.57 -56.15 12.50
C LYS A 206 43.43 -55.20 12.83
N TYR A 207 43.67 -53.88 12.83
CA TYR A 207 42.60 -52.89 12.97
C TYR A 207 41.60 -52.99 11.80
N ILE A 208 42.09 -53.00 10.55
CA ILE A 208 41.24 -53.08 9.35
C ILE A 208 40.42 -54.38 9.30
N LEU A 209 40.96 -55.49 9.82
CA LEU A 209 40.31 -56.79 9.87
C LEU A 209 39.54 -57.08 11.16
N SER A 210 39.64 -56.22 12.18
CA SER A 210 38.89 -56.37 13.43
C SER A 210 37.39 -56.11 13.24
N ASP A 211 36.57 -56.60 14.17
CA ASP A 211 35.14 -56.36 14.15
C ASP A 211 34.83 -54.88 14.38
N VAL A 212 33.63 -54.46 13.97
CA VAL A 212 33.26 -53.04 14.05
C VAL A 212 33.25 -52.53 15.48
N ASN A 213 32.92 -53.38 16.46
CA ASN A 213 32.99 -53.02 17.87
C ASN A 213 34.42 -52.71 18.33
N SER A 214 35.40 -53.52 17.94
CA SER A 214 36.80 -53.25 18.25
C SER A 214 37.36 -52.06 17.47
N GLN A 215 36.87 -51.79 16.26
CA GLN A 215 37.23 -50.59 15.51
C GLN A 215 36.64 -49.34 16.18
N LEU A 216 35.38 -49.37 16.60
CA LEU A 216 34.69 -48.27 17.24
C LEU A 216 35.29 -47.94 18.62
N ALA A 217 35.68 -48.95 19.41
CA ALA A 217 36.40 -48.75 20.67
C ALA A 217 37.71 -47.96 20.48
N ASN A 218 38.46 -48.27 19.42
CA ASN A 218 39.67 -47.53 19.07
C ASN A 218 39.34 -46.11 18.56
N VAL A 219 38.26 -45.94 17.81
CA VAL A 219 37.78 -44.61 17.38
C VAL A 219 37.42 -43.75 18.59
N TYR A 220 36.71 -44.27 19.59
CA TYR A 220 36.42 -43.52 20.83
C TYR A 220 37.69 -43.18 21.62
N ALA A 221 38.64 -44.10 21.70
CA ALA A 221 39.92 -43.84 22.37
C ALA A 221 40.69 -42.70 21.68
N ILE A 222 40.72 -42.69 20.36
CA ILE A 222 41.36 -41.63 19.56
C ILE A 222 40.57 -40.32 19.66
N ALA A 223 39.25 -40.37 19.58
CA ALA A 223 38.39 -39.20 19.67
C ALA A 223 38.52 -38.48 21.01
N ARG A 224 38.70 -39.23 22.09
CA ARG A 224 38.98 -38.68 23.43
C ARG A 224 40.36 -38.00 23.51
N ILE A 225 41.35 -38.50 22.78
CA ILE A 225 42.68 -37.87 22.73
C ILE A 225 42.64 -36.56 21.92
N LEU A 226 41.75 -36.50 20.92
CA LEU A 226 41.64 -35.39 19.99
C LEU A 226 40.50 -34.40 20.33
N ASP A 227 39.82 -34.58 21.47
CA ASP A 227 38.67 -33.78 21.91
C ASP A 227 37.62 -33.54 20.81
N LEU A 228 37.28 -34.58 20.05
CA LEU A 228 36.28 -34.49 18.97
C LEU A 228 34.89 -34.17 19.52
N SER A 229 34.13 -33.35 18.80
CA SER A 229 32.75 -33.04 19.17
C SER A 229 31.82 -34.25 18.98
N SER A 230 30.71 -34.27 19.73
CA SER A 230 29.73 -35.36 19.62
C SER A 230 29.18 -35.55 18.21
N GLN A 231 29.09 -34.47 17.42
CA GLN A 231 28.62 -34.55 16.03
C GLN A 231 29.64 -35.18 15.09
N GLU A 232 30.93 -34.95 15.31
CA GLU A 232 32.02 -35.57 14.54
C GLU A 232 32.17 -37.06 14.87
N LEU A 233 31.99 -37.40 16.14
CA LEU A 233 31.97 -38.79 16.62
C LEU A 233 30.83 -39.60 15.99
N ASP A 234 29.61 -39.04 15.98
CA ASP A 234 28.41 -39.64 15.40
C ASP A 234 28.58 -39.93 13.90
N TYR A 235 29.28 -39.05 13.19
CA TYR A 235 29.56 -39.20 11.77
C TYR A 235 30.52 -40.35 11.49
N LEU A 236 31.57 -40.49 12.32
CA LEU A 236 32.54 -41.59 12.21
C LEU A 236 31.91 -42.94 12.54
N GLU A 237 31.04 -42.99 13.54
CA GLU A 237 30.28 -44.18 13.94
C GLU A 237 29.35 -44.66 12.81
N LYS A 238 28.51 -43.77 12.26
CA LYS A 238 27.63 -44.09 11.11
C LYS A 238 28.41 -44.51 9.86
N SER A 239 29.59 -43.95 9.63
CA SER A 239 30.45 -44.30 8.49
C SER A 239 31.04 -45.72 8.61
N LEU A 240 31.40 -46.13 9.83
CA LEU A 240 31.85 -47.49 10.12
C LEU A 240 30.72 -48.51 9.99
N GLU A 241 29.55 -48.23 10.58
CA GLU A 241 28.38 -49.12 10.52
C GLU A 241 27.89 -49.33 9.08
N ASN A 242 27.86 -48.26 8.26
CA ASN A 242 27.49 -48.36 6.85
C ASN A 242 28.46 -49.20 6.01
N LYS A 243 29.74 -49.26 6.37
CA LYS A 243 30.72 -50.14 5.70
C LYS A 243 30.47 -51.61 6.03
N GLN A 244 29.96 -51.93 7.21
CA GLN A 244 29.61 -53.31 7.59
C GLN A 244 28.38 -53.80 6.85
N ASN A 245 27.33 -52.98 6.75
CA ASN A 245 26.10 -53.34 6.03
C ASN A 245 26.33 -53.62 4.54
N LYS A 246 27.30 -52.94 3.90
CA LYS A 246 27.70 -53.23 2.51
C LYS A 246 28.51 -54.52 2.34
N ARG A 247 29.11 -55.04 3.40
CA ARG A 247 29.93 -56.27 3.37
C ARG A 247 29.10 -57.56 3.46
N TYR A 248 27.81 -57.44 3.82
CA TYR A 248 26.85 -58.55 3.89
C TYR A 248 25.84 -58.60 2.73
N LEU A 249 25.96 -57.68 1.76
CA LEU A 249 25.12 -57.60 0.56
C LEU A 249 25.80 -58.17 -0.70
N TYR A 250 26.94 -58.85 -0.53
CA TYR A 250 27.65 -59.62 -1.56
C TYR A 250 28.07 -60.98 -0.99
#